data_AF-A0A095ZEF9-F1
#
_entry.id   AF-A0A095ZEF9-F1
#
_cell.length_a   1.000
_cell.length_b   1.000
_cell.length_c   1.000
_cell.angle_alpha   90.00
_cell.angle_beta   90.00
_cell.angle_gamma   90.00
#
_symmetry.space_group_name_H-M   'P 1'
#
loop_
_entity.id
_entity.type
_entity.pdbx_description
1 polymer ?
#
loop_
_entity_poly.entity_id
_entity_poly.type
_entity_poly.pdbx_seq_one_letter_code
_entity_poly.pdbx_strand_id
1 'polypeptide(L)'
;MVKRKARLKYFIIKGGNIMKRGFRILLAIMILFSLAGCKGKKDGDITIDKGDSNKFSEDEIDAAIKVVKDNFSFPGSELKAVRYDEAKSDDVIKDFMKYGAGKGTDIDLNNIIVLFSEFDVSGKNPVLSKGEYKNYSWTLVRPDKDSEWKIEDQGY
;
A
#
# COMPACT_ATOMS: atom_id res chain seq x y z
N MET A 1 -70.26 -16.06 49.96
CA MET A 1 -70.02 -15.83 48.52
C MET A 1 -69.24 -14.52 48.38
N VAL A 2 -67.93 -14.57 48.10
CA VAL A 2 -67.07 -13.37 48.02
C VAL A 2 -66.32 -13.37 46.68
N LYS A 3 -66.62 -12.39 45.82
CA LYS A 3 -65.92 -12.11 44.56
C LYS A 3 -64.59 -11.40 44.86
N ARG A 4 -63.45 -11.96 44.45
CA ARG A 4 -62.18 -11.21 44.35
C ARG A 4 -61.88 -10.86 42.89
N LYS A 5 -61.86 -9.56 42.60
CA LYS A 5 -61.39 -8.95 41.35
C LYS A 5 -59.85 -9.02 41.31
N ALA A 6 -59.26 -9.70 40.33
CA ALA A 6 -57.85 -9.54 40.01
C ALA A 6 -57.68 -8.30 39.12
N ARG A 7 -56.80 -7.36 39.51
CA ARG A 7 -56.36 -6.25 38.64
C ARG A 7 -54.99 -6.61 38.06
N LEU A 8 -54.89 -6.63 36.74
CA LEU A 8 -53.63 -6.74 36.02
C LEU A 8 -52.94 -5.36 36.00
N LYS A 9 -51.69 -5.27 36.47
CA LYS A 9 -50.86 -4.07 36.35
C LYS A 9 -49.98 -4.22 35.12
N TYR A 10 -50.16 -3.36 34.11
CA TYR A 10 -49.23 -3.26 32.99
C TYR A 10 -48.05 -2.37 33.38
N PHE A 11 -46.83 -2.88 33.22
CA PHE A 11 -45.60 -2.10 33.31
C PHE A 11 -45.29 -1.51 31.92
N ILE A 12 -45.29 -0.18 31.82
CA ILE A 12 -44.84 0.54 30.63
C ILE A 12 -43.34 0.75 30.75
N ILE A 13 -42.53 0.14 29.87
CA ILE A 13 -41.10 0.42 29.77
C ILE A 13 -40.90 1.65 28.88
N LYS A 14 -40.42 2.76 29.45
CA LYS A 14 -40.02 3.97 28.71
C LYS A 14 -38.75 3.70 27.89
N GLY A 15 -38.85 3.70 26.57
CA GLY A 15 -37.72 3.73 25.65
C GLY A 15 -37.18 5.16 25.49
N GLY A 16 -35.98 5.42 26.02
CA GLY A 16 -35.32 6.71 25.83
C GLY A 16 -33.83 6.64 26.10
N ASN A 17 -33.03 6.92 25.06
CA ASN A 17 -31.59 7.21 25.08
C ASN A 17 -30.56 6.06 25.09
N ILE A 18 -30.95 4.79 25.06
CA ILE A 18 -29.97 3.67 25.00
C ILE A 18 -29.37 3.53 23.58
N MET A 19 -30.20 3.69 22.53
CA MET A 19 -29.81 3.44 21.14
C MET A 19 -28.74 4.42 20.58
N LYS A 20 -28.71 5.68 21.05
CA LYS A 20 -27.74 6.69 20.58
C LYS A 20 -26.35 6.56 21.24
N ARG A 21 -26.30 6.08 22.48
CA ARG A 21 -25.04 5.84 23.21
C ARG A 21 -24.35 4.56 22.73
N GLY A 22 -25.13 3.50 22.47
CA GLY A 22 -24.62 2.27 21.87
C GLY A 22 -24.01 2.48 20.48
N PHE A 23 -24.67 3.25 19.62
CA PHE A 23 -24.17 3.55 18.27
C PHE A 23 -22.84 4.31 18.26
N ARG A 24 -22.64 5.25 19.21
CA ARG A 24 -21.38 5.99 19.35
C ARG A 24 -20.22 5.10 19.80
N ILE A 25 -20.48 4.15 20.69
CA ILE A 25 -19.48 3.19 21.16
C ILE A 25 -19.10 2.21 20.03
N LEU A 26 -20.09 1.78 19.23
CA LEU A 26 -19.87 0.85 18.11
C LEU A 26 -19.05 1.49 16.97
N LEU A 27 -19.25 2.77 16.69
CA LEU A 27 -18.42 3.56 15.75
C LEU A 27 -16.97 3.72 16.24
N ALA A 28 -16.75 3.93 17.53
CA ALA A 28 -15.41 4.06 18.10
C ALA A 28 -14.59 2.75 18.05
N ILE A 29 -15.26 1.59 18.12
CA ILE A 29 -14.62 0.27 18.05
C ILE A 29 -14.18 -0.07 16.61
N MET A 30 -14.92 0.35 15.57
CA MET A 30 -14.52 0.11 14.17
C MET A 30 -13.21 0.82 13.79
N ILE A 31 -12.95 2.01 14.36
CA ILE A 31 -11.72 2.77 14.07
C ILE A 31 -10.48 2.04 14.60
N LEU A 32 -10.61 1.28 15.69
CA LEU A 32 -9.50 0.56 16.33
C LEU A 32 -9.04 -0.70 15.57
N PHE A 33 -9.81 -1.20 14.60
CA PHE A 33 -9.45 -2.39 13.80
C PHE A 33 -8.78 -2.06 12.46
N SER A 34 -8.54 -0.78 12.15
CA SER A 34 -7.93 -0.38 10.87
C SER A 34 -6.39 -0.47 10.84
N LEU A 35 -5.73 -0.75 11.97
CA LEU A 35 -4.27 -0.94 12.02
C LEU A 35 -3.89 -2.42 12.00
N ALA A 36 -4.42 -3.18 11.05
CA ALA A 36 -3.76 -4.41 10.61
C ALA A 36 -2.64 -3.99 9.65
N GLY A 37 -1.50 -3.55 10.20
CA GLY A 37 -0.34 -3.23 9.38
C GLY A 37 -0.01 -4.41 8.47
N CYS A 38 0.07 -4.15 7.16
CA CYS A 38 0.51 -5.10 6.16
C CYS A 38 1.85 -5.68 6.60
N LYS A 39 1.80 -6.91 7.14
CA LYS A 39 2.99 -7.64 7.56
C LYS A 39 3.66 -8.08 6.27
N GLY A 40 4.76 -7.43 5.92
CA GLY A 40 5.47 -7.70 4.68
C GLY A 40 5.64 -9.21 4.45
N LYS A 41 5.19 -9.69 3.29
CA LYS A 41 5.32 -11.11 2.93
C LYS A 41 6.79 -11.37 2.62
N LYS A 42 7.39 -12.36 3.28
CA LYS A 42 8.73 -12.83 2.92
C LYS A 42 8.60 -13.75 1.72
N ASP A 43 9.06 -13.28 0.57
CA ASP A 43 9.18 -14.10 -0.64
C ASP A 43 10.66 -14.53 -0.76
N GLY A 44 10.98 -15.64 -0.10
CA GLY A 44 12.35 -16.01 0.22
C GLY A 44 12.95 -15.10 1.32
N ASP A 45 14.19 -14.66 1.13
CA ASP A 45 14.90 -13.77 2.08
C ASP A 45 14.64 -12.27 1.82
N ILE A 46 13.85 -11.95 0.79
CA ILE A 46 13.52 -10.56 0.40
C ILE A 46 12.26 -10.12 1.15
N THR A 47 12.33 -8.93 1.75
CA THR A 47 11.18 -8.30 2.40
C THR A 47 10.33 -7.56 1.37
N ILE A 48 9.06 -7.96 1.24
CA ILE A 48 8.09 -7.28 0.37
C ILE A 48 7.08 -6.53 1.22
N ASP A 49 6.96 -5.22 1.01
CA ASP A 49 5.94 -4.37 1.65
C ASP A 49 5.11 -3.65 0.59
N LYS A 50 3.80 -3.84 0.61
CA LYS A 50 2.91 -3.34 -0.45
C LYS A 50 2.16 -2.07 -0.07
N GLY A 51 2.36 -1.55 1.15
CA GLY A 51 1.60 -0.41 1.65
C GLY A 51 0.08 -0.59 1.53
N ASP A 52 -0.66 0.48 1.83
CA ASP A 52 -2.05 0.59 1.42
C ASP A 52 -2.10 1.38 0.11
N SER A 53 -3.07 1.06 -0.76
CA SER A 53 -3.24 1.76 -2.03
C SER A 53 -4.71 2.02 -2.34
N ASN A 54 -4.99 3.22 -2.82
CA ASN A 54 -6.28 3.58 -3.43
C ASN A 54 -6.21 3.54 -4.97
N LYS A 55 -5.00 3.61 -5.55
CA LYS A 55 -4.79 3.66 -7.01
C LYS A 55 -4.64 2.29 -7.65
N PHE A 56 -3.94 1.39 -6.98
CA PHE A 56 -3.58 0.08 -7.50
C PHE A 56 -4.18 -1.03 -6.63
N SER A 57 -4.61 -2.10 -7.28
CA SER A 57 -4.93 -3.35 -6.61
C SER A 57 -3.65 -4.05 -6.13
N GLU A 58 -3.79 -4.99 -5.18
CA GLU A 58 -2.64 -5.79 -4.71
C GLU A 58 -1.97 -6.55 -5.88
N ASP A 59 -2.75 -7.06 -6.83
CA ASP A 59 -2.25 -7.78 -8.00
C ASP A 59 -1.43 -6.89 -8.94
N GLU A 60 -1.83 -5.62 -9.12
CA GLU A 60 -1.07 -4.66 -9.92
C GLU A 60 0.28 -4.32 -9.26
N ILE A 61 0.28 -4.15 -7.94
CA ILE A 61 1.50 -3.92 -7.16
C ILE A 61 2.41 -5.15 -7.21
N ASP A 62 1.85 -6.36 -7.11
CA ASP A 62 2.60 -7.62 -7.25
C ASP A 62 3.24 -7.77 -8.62
N ALA A 63 2.51 -7.44 -9.68
CA ALA A 63 3.04 -7.46 -11.04
C ALA A 63 4.21 -6.48 -11.19
N ALA A 64 4.11 -5.28 -10.62
CA ALA A 64 5.19 -4.28 -10.64
C ALA A 64 6.42 -4.76 -9.83
N ILE A 65 6.20 -5.34 -8.65
CA ILE A 65 7.27 -5.90 -7.80
C ILE A 65 7.99 -7.03 -8.53
N LYS A 66 7.25 -7.88 -9.24
CA LYS A 66 7.82 -8.96 -10.05
C LYS A 66 8.77 -8.39 -11.11
N VAL A 67 8.38 -7.34 -11.81
CA VAL A 67 9.25 -6.68 -12.80
C VAL A 67 10.54 -6.15 -12.16
N VAL A 68 10.45 -5.51 -10.99
CA VAL A 68 11.66 -5.06 -10.27
C VAL A 68 12.56 -6.23 -9.89
N LYS A 69 11.99 -7.31 -9.35
CA LYS A 69 12.77 -8.50 -8.97
C LYS A 69 13.46 -9.15 -10.16
N ASP A 70 12.76 -9.29 -11.27
CA ASP A 70 13.28 -9.92 -12.49
C ASP A 70 14.37 -9.08 -13.16
N ASN A 71 14.36 -7.75 -12.97
CA ASN A 71 15.33 -6.83 -13.56
C ASN A 71 16.43 -6.36 -12.59
N PHE A 72 16.34 -6.70 -11.31
CA PHE A 72 17.39 -6.39 -10.35
C PHE A 72 18.66 -7.17 -10.70
N SER A 73 19.62 -6.50 -11.32
CA SER A 73 20.87 -7.11 -11.78
C SER A 73 22.06 -6.18 -11.57
N PHE A 74 22.28 -5.79 -10.31
CA PHE A 74 23.46 -5.02 -9.93
C PHE A 74 24.61 -5.96 -9.50
N PRO A 75 25.76 -5.95 -10.19
CA PRO A 75 26.87 -6.84 -9.87
C PRO A 75 27.39 -6.64 -8.44
N GLY A 76 27.58 -7.74 -7.71
CA GLY A 76 28.08 -7.68 -6.33
C GLY A 76 27.09 -7.07 -5.34
N SER A 77 25.80 -7.02 -5.70
CA SER A 77 24.74 -6.48 -4.87
C SER A 77 23.72 -7.54 -4.46
N GLU A 78 23.09 -7.36 -3.30
CA GLU A 78 22.08 -8.24 -2.74
C GLU A 78 20.79 -7.46 -2.45
N LEU A 79 19.68 -7.80 -3.11
CA LEU A 79 18.37 -7.19 -2.88
C LEU A 79 17.81 -7.65 -1.53
N LYS A 80 17.48 -6.70 -0.65
CA LYS A 80 16.96 -6.95 0.71
C LYS A 80 15.47 -6.66 0.82
N ALA A 81 14.99 -5.61 0.15
CA ALA A 81 13.58 -5.26 0.17
C ALA A 81 13.11 -4.60 -1.12
N VAL A 82 11.81 -4.76 -1.42
CA VAL A 82 11.08 -3.95 -2.40
C VAL A 82 9.78 -3.49 -1.73
N ARG A 83 9.51 -2.19 -1.79
CA ARG A 83 8.37 -1.56 -1.12
C ARG A 83 7.58 -0.66 -2.06
N TYR A 84 6.26 -0.68 -1.90
CA TYR A 84 5.36 0.32 -2.45
C TYR A 84 4.86 1.24 -1.32
N ASP A 85 4.91 2.54 -1.58
CA ASP A 85 4.33 3.59 -0.75
C ASP A 85 3.66 4.58 -1.70
N GLU A 86 2.33 4.66 -1.66
CA GLU A 86 1.54 5.45 -2.62
C GLU A 86 1.88 6.95 -2.55
N ALA A 87 2.03 7.51 -1.35
CA ALA A 87 2.33 8.93 -1.19
C ALA A 87 3.73 9.27 -1.73
N LYS A 88 4.71 8.43 -1.43
CA LYS A 88 6.07 8.61 -1.93
C LYS A 88 6.18 8.36 -3.43
N SER A 89 5.46 7.37 -3.94
CA SER A 89 5.35 7.11 -5.38
C SER A 89 4.81 8.34 -6.10
N ASP A 90 3.73 8.92 -5.59
CA ASP A 90 3.13 10.13 -6.14
C ASP A 90 4.07 11.32 -6.18
N ASP A 91 4.88 11.48 -5.14
CA ASP A 91 5.87 12.55 -5.09
C ASP A 91 6.96 12.37 -6.15
N VAL A 92 7.49 11.16 -6.33
CA VAL A 92 8.47 10.87 -7.39
C VAL A 92 7.85 11.02 -8.79
N ILE A 93 6.59 10.61 -8.97
CA ILE A 93 5.87 10.75 -10.24
C ILE A 93 5.76 12.24 -10.65
N LYS A 94 5.56 13.16 -9.70
CA LYS A 94 5.53 14.61 -10.01
C LYS A 94 6.84 15.07 -10.65
N ASP A 95 7.98 14.64 -10.11
CA ASP A 95 9.30 15.01 -10.64
C ASP A 95 9.58 14.29 -11.97
N PHE A 96 9.22 13.02 -12.09
CA PHE A 96 9.28 12.26 -13.35
C PHE A 96 8.50 12.96 -14.47
N MET A 97 7.27 13.42 -14.20
CA MET A 97 6.44 14.13 -15.18
C MET A 97 6.92 15.55 -15.47
N LYS A 98 7.65 16.19 -14.54
CA LYS A 98 8.12 17.57 -14.70
C LYS A 98 9.49 17.66 -15.37
N TYR A 99 10.38 16.72 -15.07
CA TYR A 99 11.79 16.77 -15.44
C TYR A 99 12.32 15.51 -16.11
N GLY A 100 11.68 14.36 -15.89
CA GLY A 100 12.09 13.06 -16.42
C GLY A 100 11.45 12.69 -17.76
N ALA A 101 11.46 11.39 -18.08
CA ALA A 101 10.97 10.86 -19.35
C ALA A 101 9.45 11.05 -19.55
N GLY A 102 8.69 11.24 -18.45
CA GLY A 102 7.26 11.55 -18.52
C GLY A 102 6.94 12.97 -19.01
N LYS A 103 7.93 13.86 -19.07
CA LYS A 103 7.72 15.25 -19.44
C LYS A 103 7.18 15.41 -20.86
N GLY A 104 5.98 16.00 -20.96
CA GLY A 104 5.33 16.26 -22.24
C GLY A 104 4.64 15.03 -22.85
N THR A 105 4.61 13.92 -22.12
CA THR A 105 3.81 12.74 -22.49
C THR A 105 2.35 12.90 -22.03
N ASP A 106 1.47 12.11 -22.62
CA ASP A 106 0.05 12.00 -22.28
C ASP A 106 -0.27 10.73 -21.46
N ILE A 107 0.76 10.12 -20.85
CA ILE A 107 0.61 8.93 -20.02
C ILE A 107 -0.34 9.23 -18.85
N ASP A 108 -1.34 8.37 -18.66
CA ASP A 108 -2.21 8.42 -17.47
C ASP A 108 -1.37 8.14 -16.22
N LEU A 109 -1.48 9.01 -15.21
CA LEU A 109 -0.76 8.85 -13.93
C LEU A 109 -1.16 7.56 -13.20
N ASN A 110 -2.33 6.99 -13.47
CA ASN A 110 -2.75 5.66 -12.96
C ASN A 110 -2.08 4.49 -13.69
N ASN A 111 -1.22 4.78 -14.67
CA ASN A 111 -0.38 3.82 -15.37
C ASN A 111 1.11 4.10 -15.15
N ILE A 112 1.44 4.81 -14.06
CA ILE A 112 2.81 5.01 -13.58
C ILE A 112 2.85 4.58 -12.12
N ILE A 113 3.75 3.67 -11.77
CA ILE A 113 3.98 3.21 -10.39
C ILE A 113 5.46 3.31 -10.06
N VAL A 114 5.79 3.81 -8.87
CA VAL A 114 7.17 3.88 -8.39
C VAL A 114 7.34 2.95 -7.20
N LEU A 115 8.31 2.03 -7.31
CA LEU A 115 8.70 1.12 -6.24
C LEU A 115 10.06 1.52 -5.68
N PHE A 116 10.30 1.17 -4.41
CA PHE A 116 11.53 1.51 -3.70
C PHE A 116 12.23 0.24 -3.24
N SER A 117 13.49 0.11 -3.60
CA SER A 117 14.31 -1.02 -3.18
C SER A 117 15.32 -0.66 -2.10
N GLU A 118 15.69 -1.66 -1.32
CA GLU A 118 16.86 -1.65 -0.46
C GLU A 118 17.77 -2.81 -0.84
N PHE A 119 19.06 -2.52 -0.98
CA PHE A 119 20.05 -3.53 -1.33
C PHE A 119 21.44 -3.13 -0.82
N ASP A 120 22.28 -4.14 -0.63
CA ASP A 120 23.66 -3.93 -0.20
C ASP A 120 24.61 -4.19 -1.35
N VAL A 121 25.68 -3.40 -1.46
CA VAL A 121 26.77 -3.60 -2.41
C VAL A 121 28.03 -3.97 -1.64
N SER A 122 28.40 -5.25 -1.70
CA SER A 122 29.58 -5.79 -0.99
C SER A 122 30.73 -6.15 -1.94
N GLY A 123 30.37 -6.54 -3.18
CA GLY A 123 31.28 -6.98 -4.22
C GLY A 123 31.87 -5.84 -5.07
N LYS A 124 32.52 -6.22 -6.17
CA LYS A 124 32.99 -5.27 -7.19
C LYS A 124 31.80 -4.89 -8.06
N ASN A 125 31.41 -3.62 -8.02
CA ASN A 125 30.38 -3.07 -8.89
C ASN A 125 30.99 -1.95 -9.75
N PRO A 126 30.72 -1.90 -11.07
CA PRO A 126 31.31 -0.91 -11.97
C PRO A 126 30.73 0.50 -11.80
N VAL A 127 29.53 0.63 -11.22
CA VAL A 127 28.78 1.89 -11.15
C VAL A 127 28.47 2.29 -9.71
N LEU A 128 28.09 1.33 -8.89
CA LEU A 128 27.68 1.55 -7.50
C LEU A 128 28.88 1.41 -6.56
N SER A 129 28.96 2.30 -5.59
CA SER A 129 29.91 2.22 -4.49
C SER A 129 29.49 1.12 -3.52
N LYS A 130 30.45 0.60 -2.74
CA LYS A 130 30.10 -0.31 -1.64
C LYS A 130 29.28 0.42 -0.58
N GLY A 131 28.27 -0.25 -0.04
CA GLY A 131 27.43 0.29 1.02
C GLY A 131 25.98 -0.17 0.93
N GLU A 132 25.17 0.39 1.82
CA GLU A 132 23.72 0.18 1.87
C GLU A 132 23.02 1.21 0.98
N TYR A 133 22.15 0.75 0.10
CA TYR A 133 21.29 1.59 -0.72
C TYR A 133 19.87 1.49 -0.18
N LYS A 134 19.28 2.64 0.13
CA LYS A 134 17.90 2.74 0.63
C LYS A 134 17.09 3.63 -0.27
N ASN A 135 15.83 3.28 -0.49
CA ASN A 135 14.91 4.07 -1.30
C ASN A 135 15.37 4.26 -2.76
N TYR A 136 16.15 3.33 -3.31
CA TYR A 136 16.49 3.36 -4.72
C TYR A 136 15.21 3.12 -5.53
N SER A 137 14.84 4.10 -6.36
CA SER A 137 13.54 4.15 -7.02
C SER A 137 13.54 3.39 -8.34
N TRP A 138 12.38 2.82 -8.68
CA TRP A 138 12.09 2.16 -9.95
C TRP A 138 10.78 2.74 -10.46
N THR A 139 10.83 3.54 -11.52
CA THR A 139 9.63 4.10 -12.17
C THR A 139 9.19 3.15 -13.27
N LEU A 140 8.01 2.54 -13.09
CA LEU A 140 7.42 1.63 -14.04
C LEU A 140 6.21 2.29 -14.71
N VAL A 141 6.10 2.10 -16.03
CA VAL A 141 4.99 2.61 -16.85
C VAL A 141 4.32 1.46 -17.59
N ARG A 142 3.05 1.64 -17.93
CA ARG A 142 2.33 0.79 -18.86
C ARG A 142 1.41 1.64 -19.76
N PRO A 143 1.06 1.18 -20.97
CA PRO A 143 0.13 1.93 -21.84
C PRO A 143 -1.29 2.04 -21.25
N ASP A 144 -1.80 0.94 -20.67
CA ASP A 144 -3.16 0.80 -20.14
C ASP A 144 -3.22 -0.27 -19.04
N LYS A 145 -4.39 -0.45 -18.42
CA LYS A 145 -4.58 -1.35 -17.27
C LYS A 145 -4.36 -2.84 -17.58
N ASP A 146 -4.52 -3.24 -18.83
CA ASP A 146 -4.40 -4.64 -19.25
C ASP A 146 -2.99 -4.99 -19.75
N SER A 147 -2.13 -3.97 -19.88
CA SER A 147 -0.74 -4.11 -20.33
C SER A 147 0.23 -4.41 -19.19
N GLU A 148 1.32 -5.10 -19.53
CA GLU A 148 2.42 -5.37 -18.60
C GLU A 148 3.20 -4.09 -18.24
N TRP A 149 3.71 -4.06 -17.00
CA TRP A 149 4.61 -3.01 -16.53
C TRP A 149 5.98 -3.08 -17.20
N LYS A 150 6.57 -1.91 -17.48
CA LYS A 150 7.94 -1.78 -17.99
C LYS A 150 8.70 -0.75 -17.17
N ILE A 151 9.99 -0.99 -16.91
CA ILE A 151 10.85 0.00 -16.26
C ILE A 151 11.16 1.11 -17.26
N GLU A 152 10.81 2.34 -16.89
CA GLU A 152 11.11 3.56 -17.65
C GLU A 152 12.34 4.28 -17.09
N ASP A 153 12.49 4.28 -15.75
CA ASP A 153 13.61 4.93 -15.07
C ASP A 153 13.94 4.24 -13.75
N GLN A 154 15.17 4.44 -13.26
CA GLN A 154 15.63 3.92 -11.98
C GLN A 154 16.77 4.78 -11.40
N GLY A 155 16.75 5.03 -10.09
CA GLY A 155 17.78 5.87 -9.48
C GLY A 155 17.36 6.66 -8.24
N TYR A 156 18.12 7.72 -7.99
CA TYR A 156 17.89 8.75 -6.98
C TYR A 156 17.62 10.10 -7.62
#